data_AF-A0A1I7RHF6-F1
#
_entry.id   AF-A0A1I7RHF6-F1
#
_cell.length_a   1.000
_cell.length_b   1.000
_cell.length_c   1.000
_cell.angle_alpha   90.00
_cell.angle_beta   90.00
_cell.angle_gamma   90.00
#
_symmetry.space_group_name_H-M   'P 1'
#
loop_
_entity.id
_entity.type
_entity.pdbx_description
1 polymer ?
#
loop_
_entity_poly.entity_id
_entity_poly.type
_entity_poly.pdbx_seq_one_letter_code
_entity_poly.pdbx_strand_id
1 'polypeptide(L)'
;MCNAVGVLQATASPCEFGKISKEVLDETNTELYAKTLAGLCKDIDILIESMPSEEKSEEAASEEMAFMDLEHKQLTEELRKQSEEVDQLVGRVSEELMELSKSQMSSRPTH
;
A
#
# COMPACT_ATOMS: atom_id res chain seq x y z
N MET A 1 -12.03 -24.79 2.08
CA MET A 1 -12.26 -26.03 2.87
C MET A 1 -12.58 -27.24 1.99
N CYS A 2 -13.59 -27.20 1.11
CA CYS A 2 -14.02 -28.37 0.33
C CYS A 2 -12.94 -28.99 -0.57
N ASN A 3 -12.07 -28.16 -1.19
CA ASN A 3 -11.01 -28.66 -2.06
C ASN A 3 -10.00 -29.54 -1.31
N ALA A 4 -9.58 -29.10 -0.12
CA ALA A 4 -8.64 -29.86 0.70
C ALA A 4 -9.26 -31.15 1.23
N VAL A 5 -10.54 -31.12 1.64
CA VAL A 5 -11.27 -32.33 2.04
C VAL A 5 -11.37 -33.33 0.89
N GLY A 6 -11.65 -32.88 -0.33
CA GLY A 6 -11.70 -33.74 -1.50
C GLY A 6 -10.35 -34.39 -1.82
N VAL A 7 -9.25 -33.63 -1.68
CA VAL A 7 -7.89 -34.17 -1.85
C VAL A 7 -7.57 -35.20 -0.77
N LEU A 8 -7.84 -34.90 0.50
CA LEU A 8 -7.59 -35.82 1.61
C LEU A 8 -8.37 -37.13 1.46
N GLN A 9 -9.61 -37.08 0.98
CA GLN A 9 -10.40 -38.28 0.69
C GLN A 9 -9.84 -39.08 -0.49
N ALA A 10 -9.36 -38.40 -1.53
CA ALA A 10 -8.82 -39.05 -2.72
C ALA A 10 -7.44 -39.69 -2.50
N THR A 11 -6.65 -39.16 -1.56
CA THR A 11 -5.30 -39.65 -1.24
C THR A 11 -5.26 -40.55 0.00
N ALA A 12 -6.37 -40.73 0.70
CA ALA A 12 -6.44 -41.60 1.87
C ALA A 12 -6.14 -43.06 1.51
N SER A 13 -5.20 -43.67 2.23
CA SER A 13 -4.90 -45.08 2.08
C SER A 13 -5.96 -45.97 2.77
N PRO A 14 -6.25 -47.18 2.25
CA PRO A 14 -7.14 -48.13 2.91
C PRO A 14 -6.63 -48.47 4.31
N CYS A 15 -7.52 -48.48 5.30
CA CYS A 15 -7.19 -48.79 6.69
C CYS A 15 -8.07 -49.94 7.20
N GLU A 16 -7.46 -50.94 7.83
CA GLU A 16 -8.19 -52.05 8.47
C GLU A 16 -8.83 -51.58 9.78
N PHE A 17 -10.07 -52.00 10.03
CA PHE A 17 -10.77 -51.63 11.25
C PHE A 17 -10.01 -52.14 12.49
N GLY A 18 -9.65 -51.22 13.40
CA GLY A 18 -8.94 -51.54 14.64
C GLY A 18 -7.42 -51.67 14.54
N LYS A 19 -6.81 -51.39 13.37
CA LYS A 19 -5.35 -51.30 13.22
C LYS A 19 -4.98 -49.97 12.57
N ILE A 20 -3.86 -49.39 13.00
CA ILE A 20 -3.27 -48.22 12.36
C ILE A 20 -2.16 -48.72 11.42
N SER A 21 -2.28 -48.47 10.13
CA SER A 21 -1.21 -48.80 9.18
C SER A 21 -0.07 -47.80 9.26
N LYS A 22 1.12 -48.21 8.81
CA LYS A 22 2.28 -47.31 8.76
C LYS A 22 2.04 -46.13 7.80
N GLU A 23 1.31 -46.34 6.70
CA GLU A 23 0.97 -45.25 5.79
C GLU A 23 0.10 -44.17 6.45
N VAL A 24 -0.81 -44.56 7.35
CA VAL A 24 -1.65 -43.60 8.10
C VAL A 24 -0.81 -42.78 9.10
N LEU A 25 0.23 -43.38 9.67
CA LEU A 25 1.15 -42.68 10.59
C LEU A 25 2.10 -41.73 9.85
N ASP A 26 2.50 -42.07 8.63
CA ASP A 26 3.39 -41.27 7.79
C ASP A 26 2.61 -40.19 6.99
N GLU A 27 1.27 -40.20 7.03
CA GLU A 27 0.40 -39.26 6.31
C GLU A 27 0.38 -37.86 6.96
N THR A 28 0.95 -36.87 6.28
CA THR A 28 1.13 -35.51 6.80
C THR A 28 0.11 -34.49 6.28
N ASN A 29 -0.68 -34.84 5.26
CA ASN A 29 -1.57 -33.88 4.60
C ASN A 29 -2.67 -33.36 5.55
N THR A 30 -3.13 -34.18 6.49
CA THR A 30 -4.12 -33.78 7.51
C THR A 30 -3.55 -32.72 8.45
N GLU A 31 -2.31 -32.89 8.90
CA GLU A 31 -1.61 -31.91 9.75
C GLU A 31 -1.35 -30.61 8.97
N LEU A 32 -0.89 -30.72 7.73
CA LEU A 32 -0.67 -29.57 6.86
C LEU A 32 -1.97 -28.79 6.62
N TYR A 33 -3.09 -29.48 6.38
CA TYR A 33 -4.40 -28.85 6.23
C TYR A 33 -4.83 -28.13 7.51
N ALA A 34 -4.71 -28.77 8.68
CA ALA A 34 -5.06 -28.18 9.96
C ALA A 34 -4.23 -26.92 10.26
N LYS A 35 -2.92 -26.98 10.02
CA LYS A 35 -2.01 -25.84 10.19
C LYS A 35 -2.37 -24.68 9.26
N THR A 36 -2.66 -24.98 8.00
CA THR A 36 -3.05 -23.97 7.01
C THR A 36 -4.37 -23.31 7.38
N LEU A 37 -5.36 -24.10 7.81
CA LEU A 37 -6.66 -23.59 8.26
C LEU A 37 -6.52 -22.68 9.47
N ALA A 38 -5.75 -23.10 10.48
CA ALA A 38 -5.49 -22.29 11.66
C ALA A 38 -4.77 -20.97 11.33
N GLY A 39 -3.81 -21.01 10.40
CA GLY A 39 -3.14 -19.82 9.86
C GLY A 39 -4.13 -18.87 9.20
N LEU A 40 -4.95 -19.38 8.28
CA LEU A 40 -5.96 -18.57 7.59
C LEU A 40 -6.99 -17.96 8.54
N CYS A 41 -7.43 -18.68 9.57
CA CYS A 41 -8.33 -18.13 10.59
C CYS A 41 -7.66 -16.95 11.32
N LYS A 42 -6.39 -17.11 11.72
CA LYS A 42 -5.64 -16.03 12.35
C LYS A 42 -5.43 -14.83 11.41
N ASP A 43 -5.16 -15.09 10.14
CA ASP A 43 -5.02 -14.02 9.14
C ASP A 43 -6.33 -13.25 8.97
N ILE A 44 -7.49 -13.95 8.99
CA ILE A 44 -8.81 -13.32 8.99
C ILE A 44 -9.01 -12.46 10.24
N ASP A 45 -8.65 -12.95 11.43
CA ASP A 45 -8.77 -12.18 12.67
C ASP A 45 -7.94 -10.89 12.59
N ILE A 46 -6.70 -10.98 12.11
CA ILE A 46 -5.83 -9.81 11.88
C ILE A 46 -6.47 -8.85 10.88
N LEU A 47 -7.05 -9.35 9.79
CA LEU A 47 -7.72 -8.50 8.79
C LEU A 47 -8.93 -7.77 9.38
N ILE A 48 -9.72 -8.45 10.21
CA ILE A 48 -10.87 -7.86 10.91
C ILE A 48 -10.38 -6.75 11.86
N GLU A 49 -9.34 -7.02 12.66
CA GLU A 49 -8.74 -6.03 13.55
C GLU A 49 -8.09 -4.84 12.80
N SER A 50 -7.65 -5.08 11.57
CA SER A 50 -7.06 -4.05 10.70
C SER A 50 -8.10 -3.20 9.97
N MET A 51 -9.39 -3.55 10.04
CA MET A 51 -10.41 -2.73 9.41
C MET A 51 -10.49 -1.36 10.11
N PRO A 52 -10.60 -0.27 9.34
CA PRO A 52 -10.86 1.04 9.93
C PRO A 52 -12.16 0.96 10.73
N SER A 53 -12.14 1.47 11.96
CA SER A 53 -13.27 1.43 12.90
C SER A 53 -14.56 1.96 12.26
N GLU A 54 -15.61 1.14 12.19
CA GLU A 54 -16.97 1.52 11.76
C GLU A 54 -17.71 2.42 12.77
N GLU A 55 -17.04 2.91 13.82
CA GLU A 55 -17.66 3.77 14.85
C GLU A 55 -18.17 5.11 14.32
N LYS A 56 -17.78 5.51 13.11
CA LYS A 56 -18.29 6.71 12.46
C LYS A 56 -19.53 6.35 11.66
N SER A 57 -20.69 6.88 12.07
CA SER A 57 -21.90 6.91 11.24
C SER A 57 -21.56 7.37 9.82
N GLU A 58 -22.24 6.85 8.80
CA GLU A 58 -22.00 7.22 7.39
C GLU A 58 -22.00 8.75 7.19
N GLU A 59 -22.84 9.48 7.94
CA GLU A 59 -22.90 10.93 7.95
C GLU A 59 -21.62 11.59 8.50
N ALA A 60 -21.05 11.06 9.59
CA ALA A 60 -19.81 11.58 10.19
C ALA A 60 -18.61 11.36 9.26
N ALA A 61 -18.55 10.21 8.58
CA ALA A 61 -17.53 9.94 7.57
C ALA A 61 -17.65 10.89 6.37
N SER A 62 -18.88 11.19 5.93
CA SER A 62 -19.12 12.14 4.84
C SER A 62 -18.74 13.58 5.20
N GLU A 63 -18.99 14.01 6.43
CA GLU A 63 -18.62 15.35 6.92
C GLU A 63 -17.10 15.50 7.00
N GLU A 64 -16.41 14.50 7.55
CA GLU A 64 -14.95 14.49 7.64
C GLU A 64 -14.30 14.48 6.25
N MET A 65 -14.87 13.73 5.30
CA MET A 65 -14.42 13.76 3.90
C MET A 65 -14.57 15.14 3.28
N ALA A 66 -15.71 15.81 3.49
CA ALA A 66 -15.93 17.17 3.00
C ALA A 66 -14.95 18.19 3.62
N PHE A 67 -14.63 18.03 4.91
CA PHE A 67 -13.62 18.83 5.59
C PHE A 67 -12.22 18.62 5.00
N MET A 68 -11.80 17.35 4.86
CA MET A 68 -10.50 17.01 4.27
C MET A 68 -10.36 17.53 2.84
N ASP A 69 -11.43 17.46 2.03
CA ASP A 69 -11.43 18.00 0.67
C ASP A 69 -11.24 19.52 0.65
N LEU A 70 -11.84 20.24 1.61
CA LEU A 70 -11.66 21.68 1.74
C LEU A 70 -10.22 22.02 2.14
N GLU A 71 -9.68 21.34 3.14
CA GLU A 71 -8.30 21.52 3.60
C GLU A 71 -7.31 21.21 2.48
N HIS A 72 -7.50 20.10 1.76
CA HIS A 72 -6.65 19.71 0.63
C HIS A 72 -6.66 20.77 -0.49
N LYS A 73 -7.84 21.33 -0.80
CA LYS A 73 -7.95 22.43 -1.77
C LYS A 73 -7.18 23.67 -1.33
N GLN A 74 -7.26 24.04 -0.05
CA GLN A 74 -6.54 25.19 0.49
C GLN A 74 -5.03 24.99 0.42
N LEU A 75 -4.54 23.83 0.85
CA LEU A 75 -3.12 23.47 0.78
C LEU A 75 -2.60 23.43 -0.66
N THR A 76 -3.39 22.91 -1.59
CA THR A 76 -3.03 22.88 -3.02
C THR A 76 -2.91 24.29 -3.59
N GLU A 77 -3.83 25.19 -3.23
CA GLU A 77 -3.81 26.57 -3.69
C GLU A 77 -2.64 27.36 -3.09
N GLU A 78 -2.30 27.11 -1.82
CA GLU A 78 -1.11 27.68 -1.19
C GLU A 78 0.17 27.20 -1.88
N LEU A 79 0.28 25.89 -2.15
CA LEU A 79 1.41 25.31 -2.87
C LEU A 79 1.53 25.90 -4.27
N ARG A 80 0.42 26.10 -4.98
CA ARG A 80 0.40 26.73 -6.31
C ARG A 80 1.00 28.13 -6.27
N LYS A 81 0.60 28.96 -5.30
CA LYS A 81 1.14 30.32 -5.14
C LYS A 81 2.63 30.31 -4.85
N GLN A 82 3.08 29.43 -3.95
CA GLN A 82 4.50 29.28 -3.65
C GLN A 82 5.31 28.86 -4.90
N SER A 83 4.77 27.94 -5.71
CA SER A 83 5.39 27.54 -6.97
C SER A 83 5.52 28.72 -7.95
N GLU A 84 4.50 29.55 -8.07
CA GLU A 84 4.53 30.74 -8.94
C GLU A 84 5.57 31.76 -8.48
N GLU A 85 5.70 31.97 -7.16
CA GLU A 85 6.73 32.85 -6.60
C GLU A 85 8.14 32.33 -6.88
N VAL A 86 8.35 31.02 -6.77
CA VAL A 86 9.62 30.35 -7.12
C VAL A 86 9.94 30.54 -8.59
N ASP A 87 8.98 30.30 -9.50
CA ASP A 87 9.19 30.44 -10.94
C ASP A 87 9.56 31.88 -11.31
N GLN A 88 8.91 32.87 -10.72
CA GLN A 88 9.24 34.28 -10.91
C GLN A 88 10.65 34.62 -10.42
N LEU A 89 11.04 34.10 -9.25
CA LEU A 89 12.37 34.34 -8.69
C LEU A 89 13.46 33.71 -9.56
N VAL A 90 13.26 32.48 -10.02
CA VAL A 90 14.15 31.78 -10.95
C VAL A 90 14.28 32.54 -12.26
N GLY A 91 13.18 33.07 -12.78
CA GLY A 91 13.18 33.93 -13.97
C GLY A 91 14.07 35.17 -13.80
N ARG A 92 13.93 35.91 -12.69
CA ARG A 92 14.75 37.09 -12.40
C ARG A 92 16.24 36.75 -12.27
N VAL A 93 16.58 35.70 -11.53
CA VAL A 93 17.97 35.26 -11.36
C VAL A 93 18.57 34.88 -12.72
N SER A 94 17.81 34.19 -13.58
CA SER A 94 18.26 33.80 -14.91
C SER A 94 18.52 35.03 -15.80
N GLU A 95 17.68 36.06 -15.70
CA GLU A 95 17.85 37.32 -16.44
C GLU A 95 19.11 38.07 -16.00
N GLU A 96 19.31 38.25 -14.68
CA GLU A 96 20.52 38.89 -14.13
C GLU A 96 21.79 38.14 -14.53
N LEU A 97 21.79 36.80 -14.47
CA LEU A 97 22.92 35.98 -14.93
C LEU A 97 23.19 36.16 -16.43
N MET A 98 22.15 36.32 -17.25
CA MET A 98 22.30 36.57 -18.68
C MET A 98 22.91 37.94 -18.95
N GLU A 99 22.53 38.98 -18.21
CA GLU A 99 23.12 40.31 -18.30
C GLU A 99 24.59 40.32 -17.87
N LEU A 100 24.92 39.67 -16.77
CA LEU A 100 26.30 39.51 -16.30
C LEU A 100 27.16 38.81 -17.35
N SER A 101 26.65 37.73 -17.94
CA SER A 101 27.32 37.01 -19.03
C SER A 101 27.57 37.92 -20.25
N LYS A 102 26.56 38.68 -20.70
CA LYS A 102 26.70 39.63 -21.81
C LYS A 102 27.74 40.72 -21.51
N SER A 103 27.73 41.29 -20.31
CA SER A 103 28.70 42.29 -19.86
C SER A 103 30.13 41.73 -19.80
N GLN A 104 30.28 40.48 -19.35
CA GLN A 104 31.57 39.81 -19.31
C GLN A 104 32.12 39.51 -20.72
N MET A 105 31.23 39.14 -21.66
CA MET A 105 31.61 38.94 -23.06
C MET A 105 31.98 40.25 -23.77
N SER A 106 31.29 41.35 -23.49
CA SER A 106 31.59 42.65 -24.11
C SER A 106 32.81 43.36 -23.53
N SER A 107 33.18 43.04 -22.28
CA SER A 107 34.39 43.58 -21.62
C SER A 107 35.67 42.80 -21.90
N ARG A 108 35.60 41.69 -22.65
CA ARG A 108 36.80 40.96 -23.08
C ARG A 108 37.59 41.76 -24.13
N PRO A 109 38.89 42.03 -23.93
CA PRO A 109 39.72 42.65 -24.94
C PRO A 109 39.83 41.71 -26.15
N THR A 110 39.50 42.19 -27.34
CA THR A 110 39.86 41.53 -28.60
C THR A 110 41.37 41.59 -28.75
N HIS A 111 42.02 40.43 -28.68
CA HIS A 111 43.46 40.28 -28.85
C HIS A 111 43.81 39.78 -30.25
#